data_AF-A0A954P9H2-F1
#
_entry.id   AF-A0A954P9H2-F1
#
_cell.length_a   1.000
_cell.length_b   1.000
_cell.length_c   1.000
_cell.angle_alpha   90.00
_cell.angle_beta   90.00
_cell.angle_gamma   90.00
#
_symmetry.space_group_name_H-M   'P 1'
#
loop_
_entity.id
_entity.type
_entity.pdbx_description
1 polymer ?
#
loop_
_entity_poly.entity_id
_entity_poly.type
_entity_poly.pdbx_seq_one_letter_code
_entity_poly.pdbx_strand_id
1 'polypeptide(L)'
;TVFGCSSNSADDEYRRLVEDLSRRQAVQQEALIRQSRDLTEASKELVESGASARRELTEMQSRLQQEFASERQSIDGQRQKLDDERREIATQRHRDPLVATAIVQSATLLIAALPMVALLLLILASRKEPVEVALTELLIEDVTAEKPLLLAGPIGQQHKRGA
;
A
#
# COMPACT_ATOMS: atom_id res chain seq x y z
N THR A 1 49.67 74.87 71.59
CA THR A 1 48.71 74.89 72.72
C THR A 1 47.31 75.06 72.19
N VAL A 2 46.61 73.95 71.94
CA VAL A 2 45.15 73.88 71.98
C VAL A 2 44.83 72.59 72.71
N PHE A 3 44.95 72.66 74.05
CA PHE A 3 44.31 71.71 74.94
C PHE A 3 42.84 72.12 74.97
N GLY A 4 41.96 71.24 74.51
CA GLY A 4 40.52 71.46 74.44
C GLY A 4 39.78 70.16 74.71
N CYS A 5 40.13 69.47 75.80
CA CYS A 5 39.29 68.44 76.37
C CYS A 5 38.03 69.09 76.94
N SER A 6 36.97 69.15 76.13
CA SER A 6 35.61 68.94 76.61
C SER A 6 35.32 67.43 76.55
N SER A 7 36.18 66.62 77.15
CA SER A 7 36.17 65.15 77.04
C SER A 7 34.96 64.49 77.71
N ASN A 8 34.22 65.21 78.56
CA ASN A 8 32.95 64.71 79.09
C ASN A 8 31.75 64.99 78.17
N SER A 9 31.81 65.99 77.27
CA SER A 9 30.72 66.29 76.34
C SER A 9 30.90 65.59 74.99
N ALA A 10 32.15 65.38 74.54
CA ALA A 10 32.45 64.71 73.28
C ALA A 10 32.11 63.21 73.31
N ASP A 11 32.51 62.49 74.36
CA ASP A 11 32.19 61.07 74.52
C ASP A 11 30.67 60.84 74.65
N ASP A 12 29.95 61.78 75.25
CA ASP A 12 28.49 61.74 75.39
C ASP A 12 27.78 61.97 74.04
N GLU A 13 28.36 62.79 73.15
CA GLU A 13 27.89 63.00 71.78
C GLU A 13 28.10 61.77 70.89
N TYR A 14 29.28 61.13 70.94
CA TYR A 14 29.56 59.90 70.20
C TYR A 14 28.65 58.74 70.64
N ARG A 15 28.39 58.60 71.94
CA ARG A 15 27.47 57.58 72.45
C ARG A 15 26.05 57.79 71.94
N ARG A 16 25.57 59.04 71.91
CA ARG A 16 24.26 59.38 71.33
C ARG A 16 24.20 59.10 69.84
N LEU A 17 25.27 59.37 69.09
CA LEU A 17 25.34 59.08 67.66
C LEU A 17 25.30 57.58 67.38
N VAL A 18 26.06 56.77 68.13
CA VAL A 18 26.04 55.31 68.01
C VAL A 18 24.67 54.74 68.40
N GLU A 19 24.05 55.27 69.44
CA GLU A 19 22.70 54.86 69.84
C GLU A 19 21.66 55.21 68.76
N ASP A 20 21.73 56.41 68.17
CA ASP A 20 20.83 56.82 67.08
C ASP A 20 21.05 55.98 65.81
N LEU A 21 22.30 55.70 65.44
CA LEU A 21 22.61 54.80 64.31
C LEU A 21 22.11 53.38 64.55
N SER A 22 22.29 52.84 65.77
CA SER A 22 21.81 51.51 66.13
C SER A 22 20.28 51.43 66.07
N ARG A 23 19.58 52.47 66.53
CA ARG A 23 18.11 52.57 66.45
C ARG A 23 17.65 52.64 64.99
N ARG A 24 18.31 53.45 64.15
CA ARG A 24 18.00 53.54 62.71
C ARG A 24 18.26 52.22 61.99
N GLN A 25 19.35 51.52 62.33
CA GLN A 25 19.66 50.20 61.78
C GLN A 25 18.63 49.15 62.19
N ALA A 26 18.17 49.15 63.45
CA ALA A 26 17.13 48.23 63.91
C ALA A 26 15.81 48.44 63.13
N VAL A 27 15.41 49.70 62.92
CA VAL A 27 14.22 50.04 62.12
C VAL A 27 14.39 49.62 60.65
N GLN A 28 15.57 49.79 60.07
CA GLN A 28 15.85 49.35 58.69
C GLN A 28 15.88 47.83 58.55
N GLN A 29 16.47 47.11 59.51
CA GLN A 29 16.49 45.65 59.52
C GLN A 29 15.07 45.07 59.63
N GLU A 30 14.20 45.68 60.42
CA GLU A 30 12.82 45.22 60.54
C GLU A 30 12.05 45.36 59.21
N ALA A 31 12.22 46.48 58.50
CA ALA A 31 11.64 46.68 57.19
C ALA A 31 12.19 45.67 56.16
N LEU A 32 13.49 45.39 56.21
CA LEU A 32 14.16 44.43 55.33
C LEU A 32 13.70 42.98 55.59
N ILE A 33 13.50 42.60 56.85
CA ILE A 33 12.95 41.28 57.23
C ILE A 33 11.53 41.11 56.68
N ARG A 34 10.68 42.14 56.81
CA ARG A 34 9.31 42.12 56.27
C ARG A 34 9.33 41.97 54.75
N GLN A 35 10.12 42.78 54.05
CA GLN A 35 10.24 42.69 52.60
C GLN A 35 10.80 41.34 52.14
N SER A 36 11.81 40.80 52.83
CA SER A 36 12.35 39.47 52.52
C SER A 36 11.31 38.37 52.71
N ARG A 37 10.43 38.50 53.70
CA ARG A 37 9.35 37.56 53.94
C ARG A 37 8.32 37.61 52.81
N ASP A 38 7.87 38.81 52.43
CA ASP A 38 6.91 39.00 51.35
C ASP A 38 7.47 38.50 50.01
N LEU A 39 8.75 38.77 49.72
CA LEU A 39 9.43 38.26 48.53
C LEU A 39 9.53 36.74 48.52
N THR A 40 9.79 36.12 49.67
CA THR A 40 9.88 34.66 49.79
C THR A 40 8.52 34.02 49.59
N GLU A 41 7.46 34.62 50.14
CA GLU A 41 6.08 34.15 49.99
C GLU A 41 5.62 34.26 48.52
N ALA A 42 5.84 35.41 47.89
CA ALA A 42 5.56 35.62 46.47
C ALA A 42 6.38 34.68 45.57
N SER A 43 7.66 34.45 45.89
CA SER A 43 8.51 33.52 45.14
C SER A 43 8.01 32.07 45.28
N LYS A 44 7.55 31.68 46.47
CA LYS A 44 7.00 30.35 46.71
C LYS A 44 5.74 30.12 45.88
N GLU A 45 4.81 31.07 45.89
CA GLU A 45 3.57 30.99 45.11
C GLU A 45 3.88 30.90 43.60
N LEU A 46 4.81 31.72 43.10
CA LEU A 46 5.20 31.69 41.70
C LEU A 46 5.86 30.37 41.29
N VAL A 47 6.71 29.80 42.15
CA VAL A 47 7.34 28.49 41.89
C VAL A 47 6.30 27.37 41.91
N GLU A 48 5.35 27.41 42.84
CA GLU A 48 4.28 26.42 42.92
C GLU A 48 3.38 26.46 41.68
N SER A 49 2.95 27.67 41.29
CA SER A 49 2.20 27.91 40.05
C SER A 49 2.99 27.46 38.80
N GLY A 50 4.26 27.85 38.71
CA GLY A 50 5.15 27.48 37.61
C GLY A 50 5.41 25.97 37.53
N ALA A 51 5.57 25.30 38.68
CA ALA A 51 5.73 23.85 38.75
C ALA A 51 4.45 23.12 38.33
N SER A 52 3.28 23.62 38.74
CA SER A 52 1.99 23.06 38.33
C SER A 52 1.78 23.20 36.83
N ALA A 53 1.98 24.39 36.26
CA ALA A 53 1.84 24.63 34.83
C ALA A 53 2.79 23.76 33.99
N ARG A 54 4.05 23.58 34.44
CA ARG A 54 5.00 22.69 33.76
C ARG A 54 4.55 21.24 33.81
N ARG A 55 4.04 20.76 34.95
CA ARG A 55 3.52 19.39 35.06
C ARG A 55 2.35 19.16 34.11
N GLU A 56 1.40 20.08 34.07
CA GLU A 56 0.25 20.02 33.16
C GLU A 56 0.70 19.97 31.68
N LEU A 57 1.63 20.83 31.29
CA LEU A 57 2.19 20.83 29.94
C LEU A 57 2.90 19.51 29.60
N THR A 58 3.69 18.96 30.53
CA THR A 58 4.37 17.67 30.31
C THR A 58 3.37 16.52 30.21
N GLU A 59 2.29 16.55 30.98
CA GLU A 59 1.24 15.55 30.92
C GLU A 59 0.50 15.63 29.58
N MET A 60 0.08 16.82 29.16
CA MET A 60 -0.55 17.04 27.86
C MET A 60 0.36 16.59 26.70
N GLN A 61 1.65 16.94 26.76
CA GLN A 61 2.62 16.52 25.74
C GLN A 61 2.77 15.00 25.69
N SER A 62 2.81 14.34 26.84
CA SER A 62 2.92 12.88 26.90
C SER A 62 1.67 12.18 26.31
N ARG A 63 0.47 12.71 26.59
CA ARG A 63 -0.79 12.22 26.04
C ARG A 63 -0.82 12.36 24.52
N LEU A 64 -0.46 13.53 23.99
CA LEU A 64 -0.39 13.78 22.55
C LEU A 64 0.62 12.83 21.87
N GLN A 65 1.80 12.63 22.47
CA GLN A 65 2.79 11.70 21.93
C GLN A 65 2.28 10.25 21.88
N GLN A 66 1.55 9.82 22.92
CA GLN A 66 0.97 8.50 22.97
C GLN A 66 -0.13 8.32 21.90
N GLU A 67 -0.97 9.31 21.72
CA GLU A 67 -2.01 9.32 20.69
C GLU A 67 -1.39 9.24 19.29
N PHE A 68 -0.41 10.09 18.98
CA PHE A 68 0.30 10.03 17.70
C PHE A 68 1.03 8.69 17.48
N ALA A 69 1.62 8.10 18.52
CA ALA A 69 2.27 6.79 18.40
C ALA A 69 1.25 5.70 18.05
N SER A 70 0.08 5.71 18.69
CA SER A 70 -1.00 4.76 18.40
C SER A 70 -1.56 4.94 16.99
N GLU A 71 -1.74 6.18 16.54
CA GLU A 71 -2.23 6.49 15.21
C GLU A 71 -1.23 6.05 14.14
N ARG A 72 0.07 6.34 14.33
CA ARG A 72 1.14 5.87 13.42
C ARG A 72 1.16 4.36 13.30
N GLN A 73 1.05 3.63 14.40
CA GLN A 73 1.00 2.17 14.37
C GLN A 73 -0.23 1.66 13.59
N SER A 74 -1.38 2.33 13.73
CA SER A 74 -2.57 1.98 12.97
C SER A 74 -2.40 2.23 11.46
N ILE A 75 -1.76 3.34 11.08
CA ILE A 75 -1.50 3.72 9.69
C ILE A 75 -0.50 2.75 9.06
N ASP A 76 0.58 2.42 9.77
CA ASP A 76 1.60 1.47 9.29
C ASP A 76 0.99 0.09 9.08
N GLY A 77 0.12 -0.36 10.01
CA GLY A 77 -0.63 -1.61 9.84
C GLY A 77 -1.58 -1.60 8.64
N GLN A 78 -2.26 -0.48 8.37
CA GLN A 78 -3.09 -0.33 7.18
C GLN A 78 -2.25 -0.35 5.89
N ARG A 79 -1.12 0.35 5.88
CA ARG A 79 -0.20 0.36 4.73
C ARG A 79 0.33 -1.03 4.40
N GLN A 80 0.74 -1.78 5.41
CA GLN A 80 1.21 -3.15 5.26
C GLN A 80 0.15 -4.02 4.56
N LYS A 81 -1.11 -3.93 5.01
CA LYS A 81 -2.23 -4.66 4.40
C LYS A 81 -2.44 -4.26 2.94
N LEU A 82 -2.41 -2.96 2.63
CA LEU A 82 -2.55 -2.48 1.26
C LEU A 82 -1.40 -2.98 0.35
N ASP A 83 -0.17 -3.01 0.87
CA ASP A 83 0.98 -3.49 0.12
C ASP A 83 0.90 -5.01 -0.12
N ASP A 84 0.45 -5.77 0.88
CA ASP A 84 0.18 -7.20 0.74
C ASP A 84 -0.93 -7.48 -0.28
N GLU A 85 -2.05 -6.75 -0.22
CA GLU A 85 -3.14 -6.84 -1.19
C GLU A 85 -2.68 -6.48 -2.60
N ARG A 86 -1.89 -5.40 -2.75
CA ARG A 86 -1.32 -5.00 -4.04
C ARG A 86 -0.40 -6.09 -4.60
N ARG A 87 0.42 -6.70 -3.75
CA ARG A 87 1.30 -7.80 -4.13
C ARG A 87 0.49 -9.02 -4.55
N GLU A 88 -0.57 -9.35 -3.83
CA GLU A 88 -1.47 -10.44 -4.19
C GLU A 88 -2.12 -10.20 -5.55
N ILE A 89 -2.69 -9.02 -5.78
CA ILE A 89 -3.30 -8.64 -7.07
C ILE A 89 -2.27 -8.73 -8.21
N ALA A 90 -1.04 -8.26 -7.98
CA ALA A 90 0.03 -8.38 -8.98
C ALA A 90 0.36 -9.85 -9.30
N THR A 91 0.36 -10.73 -8.29
CA THR A 91 0.57 -12.17 -8.51
C THR A 91 -0.61 -12.85 -9.21
N GLN A 92 -1.84 -12.46 -8.91
CA GLN A 92 -3.05 -12.97 -9.57
C GLN A 92 -3.07 -12.59 -11.06
N ARG A 93 -2.78 -11.31 -11.38
CA ARG A 93 -2.66 -10.84 -12.77
C ARG A 93 -1.58 -11.53 -13.58
N HIS A 94 -0.57 -12.14 -12.94
CA HIS A 94 0.46 -12.92 -13.63
C HIS A 94 0.00 -14.35 -13.96
N ARG A 95 -0.96 -14.91 -13.20
CA ARG A 95 -1.45 -16.28 -13.36
C ARG A 95 -2.68 -16.36 -14.29
N ASP A 96 -3.56 -15.37 -14.23
CA ASP A 96 -4.74 -15.29 -15.08
C ASP A 96 -4.45 -15.37 -16.59
N PRO A 97 -3.43 -14.67 -17.15
CA PRO A 97 -3.12 -14.78 -18.57
C PRO A 97 -2.65 -16.18 -18.94
N LEU A 98 -1.93 -16.90 -18.07
CA LEU A 98 -1.42 -18.23 -18.41
C LEU A 98 -2.57 -19.25 -18.59
N VAL A 99 -3.56 -19.21 -17.69
CA VAL A 99 -4.73 -20.11 -17.75
C VAL A 99 -5.62 -19.76 -18.94
N ALA A 100 -5.89 -18.47 -19.17
CA ALA A 100 -6.69 -18.02 -20.31
C ALA A 100 -6.05 -18.40 -21.65
N THR A 101 -4.72 -18.22 -21.76
CA THR A 101 -3.99 -18.58 -22.99
C THR A 101 -3.98 -20.09 -23.22
N ALA A 102 -3.81 -20.90 -22.17
CA ALA A 102 -3.85 -22.36 -22.27
C ALA A 102 -5.22 -22.88 -22.74
N ILE A 103 -6.31 -22.30 -22.23
CA ILE A 103 -7.68 -22.65 -22.65
C ILE A 103 -7.89 -22.30 -24.13
N VAL A 104 -7.55 -21.07 -24.53
CA VAL A 104 -7.70 -20.63 -25.93
C VAL A 104 -6.84 -21.47 -26.89
N GLN A 105 -5.60 -21.81 -26.50
CA GLN A 105 -4.73 -22.68 -27.29
C GLN A 105 -5.29 -24.10 -27.41
N SER A 106 -5.83 -24.67 -26.34
CA SER A 106 -6.45 -26.00 -26.38
C SER A 106 -7.73 -26.02 -27.26
N ALA A 107 -8.56 -24.98 -27.18
CA ALA A 107 -9.75 -24.84 -28.00
C ALA A 107 -9.41 -24.69 -29.49
N THR A 108 -8.41 -23.88 -29.82
CA THR A 108 -7.94 -23.70 -31.21
C THR A 108 -7.33 -24.98 -31.77
N LEU A 109 -6.53 -25.71 -30.99
CA LEU A 109 -6.04 -27.04 -31.35
C LEU A 109 -7.18 -28.03 -31.64
N LEU A 110 -8.22 -28.06 -30.79
CA LEU A 110 -9.38 -28.92 -31.00
C LEU A 110 -10.14 -28.57 -32.27
N ILE A 111 -10.38 -27.28 -32.53
CA ILE A 111 -11.05 -26.80 -33.75
C ILE A 111 -10.24 -27.17 -34.99
N ALA A 112 -8.91 -27.04 -34.93
CA ALA A 112 -8.01 -27.40 -36.04
C ALA A 112 -7.90 -28.93 -36.25
N ALA A 113 -7.99 -29.72 -35.18
CA ALA A 113 -7.95 -31.18 -35.26
C ALA A 113 -9.26 -31.77 -35.79
N LEU A 114 -10.39 -31.09 -35.56
CA LEU A 114 -11.73 -31.52 -35.98
C LEU A 114 -11.85 -31.86 -37.48
N PRO A 115 -11.45 -31.00 -38.43
CA PRO A 115 -11.48 -31.35 -39.85
C PRO A 115 -10.51 -32.48 -40.20
N MET A 116 -9.38 -32.59 -39.50
CA MET A 116 -8.38 -33.63 -39.74
C MET A 116 -8.93 -35.00 -39.34
N VAL A 117 -9.58 -35.10 -38.18
CA VAL A 117 -10.28 -36.31 -37.72
C VAL A 117 -11.45 -36.65 -38.63
N ALA A 118 -12.23 -35.64 -39.07
CA ALA A 118 -13.35 -35.86 -39.98
C ALA A 118 -12.89 -36.48 -41.31
N LEU A 119 -11.79 -35.98 -41.89
CA LEU A 119 -11.19 -36.56 -43.09
C LEU A 119 -10.67 -37.98 -42.84
N LEU A 120 -10.04 -38.22 -41.70
CA LEU A 120 -9.54 -39.55 -41.32
C LEU A 120 -10.68 -40.57 -41.19
N LEU A 121 -11.79 -40.17 -40.54
CA LEU A 121 -13.00 -40.99 -40.43
C LEU A 121 -13.64 -41.26 -41.80
N LEU A 122 -13.71 -40.26 -42.67
CA LEU A 122 -14.24 -40.42 -44.02
C LEU A 122 -13.40 -41.41 -44.84
N ILE A 123 -12.07 -41.33 -44.76
CA ILE A 123 -11.18 -42.30 -45.42
C ILE A 123 -11.34 -43.70 -44.83
N LEU A 124 -11.44 -43.84 -43.50
CA LEU A 124 -11.66 -45.14 -42.86
C LEU A 124 -13.03 -45.74 -43.21
N ALA A 125 -14.06 -44.90 -43.34
CA ALA A 125 -15.40 -45.32 -43.74
C ALA A 125 -15.44 -45.71 -45.22
N SER A 126 -14.84 -44.92 -46.12
CA SER A 126 -14.74 -45.27 -47.55
C SER A 126 -13.90 -46.52 -47.81
N ARG A 127 -12.95 -46.88 -46.93
CA ARG A 127 -12.25 -48.17 -47.00
C ARG A 127 -13.10 -49.36 -46.60
N LYS A 128 -14.19 -49.16 -45.86
CA LYS A 128 -15.13 -50.22 -45.47
C LYS A 128 -16.19 -50.50 -46.53
N GLU A 129 -16.46 -49.55 -47.41
CA GLU A 129 -17.31 -49.80 -48.58
C GLU A 129 -16.46 -50.37 -49.71
N PRO A 130 -16.75 -51.58 -50.22
CA PRO A 130 -16.07 -52.09 -51.40
C PRO A 130 -16.63 -51.35 -52.62
N VAL A 131 -16.10 -50.15 -52.85
CA VAL A 131 -16.38 -49.33 -54.04
C VAL A 131 -16.15 -50.15 -55.32
N GLU A 132 -15.20 -51.10 -55.28
CA GLU A 132 -14.98 -52.07 -56.36
C GLU A 132 -16.19 -52.95 -56.64
N VAL A 133 -16.90 -53.46 -55.62
CA VAL A 133 -18.04 -54.36 -55.81
C VAL A 133 -19.22 -53.61 -56.42
N ALA A 134 -19.54 -52.43 -55.88
CA ALA A 134 -20.61 -51.59 -56.41
C ALA A 134 -20.31 -51.08 -57.84
N LEU A 135 -19.05 -50.74 -58.15
CA LEU A 135 -18.63 -50.36 -59.49
C LEU A 135 -18.64 -51.56 -60.45
N THR A 136 -18.23 -52.75 -60.02
CA THR A 136 -18.29 -53.96 -60.86
C THR A 136 -19.71 -54.38 -61.15
N GLU A 137 -20.63 -54.25 -60.19
CA GLU A 137 -22.04 -54.59 -60.39
C GLU A 137 -22.71 -53.58 -61.34
N LEU A 138 -22.40 -52.29 -61.19
CA LEU A 138 -22.85 -51.25 -62.13
C LEU A 138 -22.25 -51.42 -63.54
N LEU A 139 -20.99 -51.84 -63.66
CA LEU A 139 -20.36 -52.15 -64.96
C LEU A 139 -20.94 -53.41 -65.60
N ILE A 140 -21.22 -54.44 -64.80
CA ILE A 140 -21.84 -55.68 -65.27
C ILE A 140 -23.26 -55.40 -65.77
N GLU A 141 -24.02 -54.57 -65.06
CA GLU A 141 -25.37 -54.15 -65.46
C GLU A 141 -25.34 -53.32 -66.76
N ASP A 142 -24.39 -52.40 -66.95
CA ASP A 142 -24.27 -51.63 -68.20
C ASP A 142 -23.75 -52.47 -69.38
N VAL A 143 -22.87 -53.46 -69.15
CA VAL A 143 -22.37 -54.37 -70.21
C VAL A 143 -23.43 -55.40 -70.64
N THR A 144 -24.33 -55.79 -69.74
CA THR A 144 -25.41 -56.76 -70.03
C THR A 144 -26.70 -56.09 -70.50
N ALA A 145 -26.83 -54.77 -70.39
CA ALA A 145 -27.98 -54.02 -70.88
C ALA A 145 -28.05 -54.02 -72.42
N GLU A 146 -29.26 -54.20 -72.98
CA GLU A 146 -29.50 -54.14 -74.43
C GLU A 146 -29.18 -52.77 -75.06
N LYS A 147 -29.04 -51.72 -74.24
CA LYS A 147 -28.58 -50.39 -74.63
C LYS A 147 -27.64 -49.82 -73.56
N PRO A 148 -26.32 -50.02 -73.70
CA PRO A 148 -25.37 -49.45 -72.75
C PRO A 148 -25.40 -47.92 -72.84
N LEU A 149 -25.64 -47.25 -71.71
CA LEU A 149 -25.76 -45.79 -71.68
C LEU A 149 -24.38 -45.11 -71.54
N LEU A 150 -23.43 -45.80 -70.90
CA LEU A 150 -22.08 -45.26 -70.62
C LEU A 150 -21.06 -45.60 -71.71
N LEU A 151 -21.18 -46.76 -72.37
CA LEU A 151 -20.30 -47.14 -73.49
C LEU A 151 -20.73 -46.55 -74.85
N ALA A 152 -21.91 -45.96 -74.98
CA ALA A 152 -22.39 -45.33 -76.21
C ALA A 152 -21.81 -43.91 -76.46
N GLY A 153 -20.50 -43.74 -76.23
CA GLY A 153 -19.75 -42.52 -76.57
C GLY A 153 -19.22 -42.54 -78.02
N PRO A 154 -19.03 -41.37 -78.68
CA PRO A 154 -18.81 -41.29 -80.13
C PRO A 154 -17.36 -41.58 -80.50
N ILE A 155 -17.03 -42.83 -80.85
CA ILE A 155 -15.70 -43.19 -81.39
C ILE A 155 -15.76 -43.65 -82.87
N GLY A 156 -16.91 -43.48 -83.54
CA GLY A 156 -17.14 -44.05 -84.89
C GLY A 156 -17.28 -43.10 -86.10
N GLN A 157 -17.25 -41.77 -85.93
CA GLN A 157 -17.74 -40.82 -86.96
C GLN A 157 -16.69 -39.82 -87.51
N GLN A 158 -15.41 -40.19 -87.63
CA GLN A 158 -14.38 -39.33 -88.24
C GLN A 158 -13.40 -40.11 -89.16
N HIS A 159 -13.89 -40.79 -90.20
CA HIS A 159 -12.99 -41.16 -91.32
C HIS A 159 -13.68 -41.40 -92.69
N LYS A 160 -14.63 -40.55 -93.12
CA LYS A 160 -15.00 -40.42 -94.54
C LYS A 160 -15.54 -39.01 -94.88
N ARG A 161 -14.62 -38.10 -95.19
CA ARG A 161 -14.79 -37.02 -96.17
C ARG A 161 -13.58 -37.19 -97.10
N GLY A 162 -13.74 -37.69 -98.32
CA GLY A 162 -14.52 -37.07 -99.38
C GLY A 162 -13.50 -36.38 -100.27
N ALA A 163 -13.16 -37.06 -101.37
CA ALA A 163 -12.43 -36.50 -102.51
C ALA A 163 -13.21 -35.36 -103.16
#